data_AF-A0AAF0V705-F1
#
_entry.id   AF-A0AAF0V705-F1
#
_cell.length_a   1.000
_cell.length_b   1.000
_cell.length_c   1.000
_cell.angle_alpha   90.00
_cell.angle_beta   90.00
_cell.angle_gamma   90.00
#
_symmetry.space_group_name_H-M   'P 1'
#
loop_
_entity.id
_entity.type
_entity.pdbx_description
1 polymer ?
#
loop_
_entity_poly.entity_id
_entity_poly.type
_entity_poly.pdbx_seq_one_letter_code
_entity_poly.pdbx_strand_id
1 'polypeptide(L)'
;MLKTAGGLGFVDITDWNRTAISEHFWNLCLKKDMLWIQLVHVYYIKGGSVWDLNNSRASCTIKEILNAKRTLEIAGYKKQDVTLRTKFSTKVVYCKLGGDYTKVEWRKLPCNNHGAPREKFILYLALWKRTQRSSLEWKDKVMWAIAHAKGNSVQAALYRLSITCCLYLVWHERNLRLYQMRSRSPEILIRLAAQATHCKGSLFDRLHSRLPMLNYYP
;
A
#
# COMPACT_ATOMS: atom_id res chain seq x y z
N MET A 1 -1.17 3.13 -7.91
CA MET A 1 -0.15 3.90 -7.17
C MET A 1 -0.03 3.36 -5.74
N LEU A 2 1.19 3.04 -5.28
CA LEU A 2 1.44 2.39 -3.99
C LEU A 2 1.11 3.30 -2.80
N LYS A 3 0.72 2.72 -1.65
CA LYS A 3 0.46 3.47 -0.40
C LYS A 3 1.64 4.35 0.01
N THR A 4 2.85 3.89 -0.27
CA THR A 4 4.08 4.61 0.03
C THR A 4 4.31 5.83 -0.84
N ALA A 5 3.78 5.82 -2.06
CA ALA A 5 3.81 6.93 -3.02
C ALA A 5 2.62 7.89 -2.82
N GLY A 6 1.85 7.70 -1.75
CA GLY A 6 0.65 8.48 -1.49
C GLY A 6 -0.59 8.00 -2.22
N GLY A 7 -0.57 6.84 -2.88
CA GLY A 7 -1.78 6.23 -3.43
C GLY A 7 -2.63 5.50 -2.38
N LEU A 8 -3.84 5.06 -2.75
CA LEU A 8 -4.72 4.26 -1.88
C LEU A 8 -4.24 2.81 -1.71
N GLY A 9 -3.25 2.39 -2.50
CA GLY A 9 -2.74 1.02 -2.48
C GLY A 9 -3.61 0.02 -3.22
N PHE A 10 -4.48 0.48 -4.12
CA PHE A 10 -5.09 -0.39 -5.09
C PHE A 10 -4.00 -0.96 -6.00
N VAL A 11 -4.09 -2.27 -6.21
CA VAL A 11 -3.24 -3.01 -7.13
C VAL A 11 -3.77 -2.76 -8.53
N ASP A 12 -2.89 -2.33 -9.42
CA ASP A 12 -3.16 -2.38 -10.85
C ASP A 12 -3.19 -3.85 -11.27
N ILE A 13 -4.39 -4.35 -11.56
CA ILE A 13 -4.60 -5.77 -11.86
C ILE A 13 -3.91 -6.18 -13.16
N THR A 14 -3.75 -5.25 -14.11
CA THR A 14 -3.09 -5.51 -15.39
C THR A 14 -1.62 -5.77 -15.15
N ASP A 15 -0.95 -4.89 -14.39
CA ASP A 15 0.46 -5.05 -14.07
C ASP A 15 0.72 -6.21 -13.10
N TRP A 16 -0.22 -6.47 -12.19
CA TRP A 16 -0.15 -7.65 -11.32
C TRP A 16 -0.24 -8.95 -12.11
N ASN A 17 -1.19 -9.04 -13.05
CA ASN A 17 -1.34 -10.21 -13.92
C ASN A 17 -0.10 -10.40 -14.80
N ARG A 18 0.42 -9.33 -15.42
CA ARG A 18 1.69 -9.38 -16.16
C ARG A 18 2.81 -9.93 -15.28
N THR A 19 2.91 -9.46 -14.04
CA THR A 19 3.93 -9.91 -13.10
C THR A 19 3.77 -11.39 -12.73
N ALA A 20 2.54 -11.87 -12.53
CA ALA A 20 2.26 -13.27 -12.24
C ALA A 20 2.62 -14.17 -13.43
N ILE A 21 2.35 -13.75 -14.66
CA ILE A 21 2.76 -14.50 -15.86
C ILE A 21 4.29 -14.53 -15.96
N SER A 22 4.98 -13.43 -15.64
CA SER A 22 6.45 -13.40 -15.61
C SER A 22 7.06 -14.38 -14.60
N GLU A 23 6.34 -14.78 -13.56
CA GLU A 23 6.80 -15.83 -12.63
C GLU A 23 6.92 -17.19 -13.33
N HIS A 24 5.95 -17.53 -14.18
CA HIS A 24 6.01 -18.74 -14.99
C HIS A 24 7.18 -18.72 -15.96
N PHE A 25 7.41 -17.58 -16.61
CA PHE A 25 8.58 -17.39 -17.48
C PHE A 25 9.90 -17.54 -16.69
N TRP A 26 10.00 -16.94 -15.51
CA TRP A 26 11.17 -17.05 -14.64
C TRP A 26 11.44 -18.52 -14.26
N ASN A 27 10.41 -19.27 -13.92
CA ASN A 27 10.52 -20.69 -13.61
C ASN A 27 10.97 -21.52 -14.82
N LEU A 28 10.52 -21.18 -16.03
CA LEU A 28 11.01 -21.81 -17.27
C LEU A 28 12.52 -21.56 -17.47
N CYS A 29 12.99 -20.32 -17.24
CA CYS A 29 14.42 -19.99 -17.34
C CYS A 29 15.27 -20.78 -16.32
N LEU A 30 14.76 -20.96 -15.10
CA LEU A 30 15.46 -21.71 -14.04
C LEU A 30 15.36 -23.24 -14.20
N LYS A 31 14.64 -23.75 -15.21
CA LYS A 31 14.34 -25.19 -15.36
C LYS A 31 13.84 -25.80 -14.05
N LYS A 32 12.95 -25.08 -13.36
CA LYS A 32 12.40 -25.55 -12.08
C LYS A 32 11.77 -26.91 -12.27
N ASP A 33 12.00 -27.82 -11.32
CA ASP A 33 11.60 -29.22 -11.45
C ASP A 33 10.09 -29.40 -11.30
N MET A 34 9.38 -29.17 -12.42
CA MET A 34 7.93 -29.31 -12.53
C MET A 34 7.62 -29.91 -13.91
N LEU A 35 6.68 -30.85 -13.95
CA LEU A 35 6.37 -31.63 -15.15
C LEU A 35 6.01 -30.75 -16.37
N TRP A 36 5.19 -29.71 -16.17
CA TRP A 36 4.82 -28.79 -17.26
C TRP A 36 6.03 -27.99 -17.79
N ILE A 37 7.01 -27.68 -16.94
CA ILE A 37 8.26 -27.02 -17.36
C ILE A 37 9.10 -27.98 -18.18
N GLN A 38 9.29 -29.22 -17.70
CA GLN A 38 10.04 -30.24 -18.43
C GLN A 38 9.42 -30.50 -19.82
N LEU A 39 8.09 -30.61 -19.90
CA LEU A 39 7.37 -30.77 -21.17
C LEU A 39 7.61 -29.58 -22.11
N VAL A 40 7.52 -28.35 -21.61
CA VAL A 40 7.78 -27.16 -22.43
C VAL A 40 9.23 -27.15 -22.93
N HIS A 41 10.18 -27.59 -22.10
CA HIS A 41 11.59 -27.70 -22.48
C HIS A 41 11.82 -28.71 -23.60
N VAL A 42 11.19 -29.89 -23.53
CA VAL A 42 11.31 -30.94 -24.55
C VAL A 42 10.61 -30.56 -25.86
N TYR A 43 9.37 -30.07 -25.79
CA TYR A 43 8.54 -29.84 -26.98
C TYR A 43 8.81 -28.51 -27.68
N TYR A 44 8.90 -27.41 -26.93
CA TYR A 44 8.94 -26.05 -27.49
C TYR A 44 10.34 -25.44 -27.49
N ILE A 45 11.17 -25.75 -26.50
CA ILE A 45 12.49 -25.11 -26.32
C ILE A 45 13.60 -25.91 -27.02
N LYS A 46 13.52 -27.26 -27.00
CA LYS A 46 14.42 -28.18 -27.73
C LYS A 46 15.91 -27.89 -27.51
N GLY A 47 16.29 -27.58 -26.27
CA GLY A 47 17.67 -27.26 -25.90
C GLY A 47 18.12 -25.82 -26.20
N GLY A 48 17.25 -24.99 -26.79
CA GLY A 48 17.51 -23.58 -27.01
C GLY A 48 17.45 -22.71 -25.74
N SER A 49 17.86 -21.46 -25.87
CA SER A 49 17.77 -20.46 -24.80
C SER A 49 16.33 -19.96 -24.64
N VAL A 50 15.71 -20.19 -23.47
CA VAL A 50 14.36 -19.69 -23.14
C VAL A 50 14.21 -18.19 -23.39
N TRP A 51 15.27 -17.44 -23.12
CA TRP A 51 15.29 -15.98 -23.24
C TRP A 51 15.24 -15.50 -24.70
N ASP A 52 15.72 -16.30 -25.65
CA ASP A 52 15.93 -15.88 -27.04
C ASP A 52 14.95 -16.56 -28.01
N LEU A 53 14.00 -17.32 -27.45
CA LEU A 53 13.02 -18.07 -28.21
C LEU A 53 11.89 -17.19 -28.75
N ASN A 54 11.70 -17.27 -30.07
CA ASN A 54 10.49 -16.80 -30.73
C ASN A 54 9.85 -18.00 -31.45
N ASN A 55 8.84 -18.64 -30.81
CA ASN A 55 8.25 -19.86 -31.34
C ASN A 55 6.80 -19.62 -31.83
N SER A 56 6.65 -19.52 -33.15
CA SER A 56 5.36 -19.33 -33.82
C SER A 56 4.41 -20.53 -33.70
N ARG A 57 4.92 -21.74 -33.43
CA ARG A 57 4.13 -22.99 -33.31
C ARG A 57 3.67 -23.29 -31.88
N ALA A 58 4.06 -22.49 -30.89
CA ALA A 58 3.60 -22.64 -29.52
C ALA A 58 2.10 -22.35 -29.38
N SER A 59 1.45 -22.97 -28.40
CA SER A 59 0.06 -22.63 -28.04
C SER A 59 -0.02 -21.18 -27.55
N CYS A 60 -1.22 -20.57 -27.61
CA CYS A 60 -1.41 -19.18 -27.19
C CYS A 60 -0.93 -18.93 -25.75
N THR A 61 -1.23 -19.84 -24.83
CA THR A 61 -0.79 -19.75 -23.43
C THR A 61 0.73 -19.76 -23.28
N ILE A 62 1.42 -20.67 -23.99
CA ILE A 62 2.89 -20.73 -23.93
C ILE A 62 3.51 -19.49 -24.58
N LYS A 63 2.90 -18.96 -25.65
CA LYS A 63 3.32 -17.69 -26.25
C LYS A 63 3.20 -16.53 -25.26
N GLU A 64 2.11 -16.44 -24.51
CA GLU A 64 1.95 -15.41 -23.47
C GLU A 64 3.02 -15.52 -22.38
N ILE A 65 3.32 -16.75 -21.92
CA ILE A 65 4.39 -16.97 -20.94
C ILE A 65 5.75 -16.56 -21.52
N LEU A 66 6.07 -16.96 -22.76
CA LEU A 66 7.34 -16.58 -23.40
C LEU A 66 7.45 -15.06 -23.60
N ASN A 67 6.34 -14.40 -23.98
CA ASN A 67 6.28 -12.95 -24.15
C ASN A 67 6.41 -12.18 -22.83
N ALA A 68 6.17 -12.82 -21.68
CA ALA A 68 6.33 -12.19 -20.37
C ALA A 68 7.79 -11.84 -20.03
N LYS A 69 8.75 -12.26 -20.85
CA LYS A 69 10.11 -11.71 -20.90
C LYS A 69 10.11 -10.18 -20.95
N ARG A 70 9.24 -9.58 -21.78
CA ARG A 70 9.18 -8.13 -21.97
C ARG A 70 8.86 -7.41 -20.67
N THR A 71 8.00 -7.98 -19.84
CA THR A 71 7.66 -7.44 -18.52
C THR A 71 8.88 -7.44 -17.60
N LEU A 72 9.72 -8.48 -17.63
CA LEU A 72 10.97 -8.52 -16.87
C LEU A 72 11.98 -7.49 -17.38
N GLU A 73 12.09 -7.31 -18.69
CA GLU A 73 12.96 -6.32 -19.30
C GLU A 73 12.54 -4.88 -18.94
N ILE A 74 11.23 -4.58 -18.94
CA ILE A 74 10.68 -3.30 -18.47
C ILE A 74 11.01 -3.09 -16.98
N ALA A 75 10.96 -4.15 -16.17
CA ALA A 75 11.38 -4.14 -14.77
C ALA A 75 12.92 -4.13 -14.59
N GLY A 76 13.70 -3.98 -15.68
CA GLY A 76 15.15 -3.84 -15.66
C GLY A 76 15.93 -5.13 -15.41
N TYR A 77 15.31 -6.30 -15.59
CA TYR A 77 16.01 -7.59 -15.49
C TYR A 77 16.61 -8.01 -16.83
N LYS A 78 17.84 -8.51 -16.77
CA LYS A 78 18.54 -9.14 -17.88
C LYS A 78 18.57 -10.66 -17.69
N LYS A 79 18.92 -11.39 -18.75
CA LYS A 79 19.07 -12.86 -18.75
C LYS A 79 19.94 -13.37 -17.59
N GLN A 80 21.05 -12.68 -17.32
CA GLN A 80 21.99 -13.05 -16.26
C GLN A 80 21.41 -12.87 -14.84
N ASP A 81 20.57 -11.85 -14.64
CA ASP A 81 19.95 -11.58 -13.34
C ASP A 81 18.99 -12.70 -12.94
N VAL A 82 18.33 -13.30 -13.93
CA VAL A 82 17.38 -14.40 -13.73
C VAL A 82 18.09 -15.70 -13.34
N THR A 83 19.26 -15.97 -13.91
CA THR A 83 20.09 -17.12 -13.52
C THR A 83 20.77 -16.93 -12.17
N LEU A 84 21.12 -15.70 -11.78
CA LEU A 84 21.73 -15.41 -10.48
C LEU A 84 20.71 -15.44 -9.33
N ARG A 85 19.46 -15.06 -9.57
CA ARG A 85 18.38 -15.08 -8.56
C ARG A 85 17.53 -16.33 -8.70
N THR A 86 17.69 -17.24 -7.76
CA THR A 86 16.90 -18.48 -7.69
C THR A 86 15.45 -18.28 -7.25
N LYS A 87 15.10 -17.12 -6.67
CA LYS A 87 13.76 -16.83 -6.13
C LYS A 87 13.08 -15.65 -6.82
N PHE A 88 11.92 -15.92 -7.42
CA PHE A 88 11.02 -14.89 -7.94
C PHE A 88 10.22 -14.23 -6.80
N SER A 89 9.91 -12.95 -6.95
CA SER A 89 9.02 -12.23 -6.03
C SER A 89 8.09 -11.31 -6.81
N THR A 90 6.82 -11.71 -6.90
CA THR A 90 5.74 -10.97 -7.58
C THR A 90 5.68 -9.53 -7.08
N LYS A 91 5.75 -9.32 -5.76
CA LYS A 91 5.72 -7.98 -5.17
C LYS A 91 6.90 -7.10 -5.62
N VAL A 92 8.09 -7.69 -5.79
CA VAL A 92 9.29 -6.92 -6.16
C VAL A 92 9.22 -6.51 -7.62
N VAL A 93 8.88 -7.44 -8.52
CA VAL A 93 8.74 -7.15 -9.96
C VAL A 93 7.61 -6.15 -10.17
N TYR A 94 6.46 -6.32 -9.50
CA TYR A 94 5.35 -5.38 -9.55
C TYR A 94 5.75 -3.96 -9.13
N CYS A 95 6.52 -3.82 -8.04
CA CYS A 95 7.03 -2.51 -7.62
C CYS A 95 7.97 -1.89 -8.68
N LYS A 96 8.78 -2.70 -9.38
CA LYS A 96 9.66 -2.20 -10.44
C LYS A 96 8.90 -1.76 -11.68
N LEU A 97 7.80 -2.45 -12.04
CA LEU A 97 6.91 -2.03 -13.14
C LEU A 97 6.25 -0.68 -12.86
N GLY A 98 5.93 -0.42 -11.59
CA GLY A 98 5.37 0.86 -11.15
C GLY A 98 6.33 2.04 -11.19
N GLY A 99 7.59 1.84 -11.60
CA GLY A 99 8.63 2.86 -11.69
C GLY A 99 9.14 3.36 -10.34
N ASP A 100 10.06 4.32 -10.39
CA ASP A 100 10.51 5.03 -9.20
C ASP A 100 9.46 6.05 -8.76
N TYR A 101 9.09 5.99 -7.49
CA TYR A 101 8.17 6.94 -6.88
C TYR A 101 8.80 7.55 -5.64
N THR A 102 8.61 8.86 -5.48
CA THR A 102 8.98 9.55 -4.24
C THR A 102 8.04 9.09 -3.14
N LYS A 103 8.62 8.61 -2.04
CA LYS A 103 7.83 8.21 -0.88
C LYS A 103 7.27 9.47 -0.24
N VAL A 104 5.95 9.60 -0.16
CA VAL A 104 5.34 10.77 0.48
C VAL A 104 5.53 10.68 2.00
N GLU A 105 5.90 11.78 2.64
CA GLU A 105 6.23 11.76 4.07
C GLU A 105 5.02 11.51 4.97
N TRP A 106 3.85 12.00 4.57
CA TRP A 106 2.60 11.84 5.31
C TRP A 106 2.05 10.41 5.30
N ARG A 107 2.60 9.48 4.52
CA ARG A 107 2.19 8.05 4.48
C ARG A 107 2.17 7.42 5.88
N LYS A 108 3.01 7.91 6.79
CA LYS A 108 3.17 7.39 8.16
C LYS A 108 1.93 7.63 9.04
N LEU A 109 1.07 8.59 8.69
CA LEU A 109 -0.14 8.91 9.45
C LEU A 109 -1.26 7.87 9.25
N PRO A 110 -1.67 7.52 8.01
CA PRO A 110 -2.68 6.48 7.78
C PRO A 110 -2.12 5.06 7.88
N CYS A 111 -0.81 4.84 7.67
CA CYS A 111 -0.18 3.53 7.84
C CYS A 111 -0.09 3.13 9.32
N ASN A 112 -0.27 1.83 9.62
CA ASN A 112 -0.21 1.29 10.99
C ASN A 112 -1.07 2.09 12.01
N ASN A 113 -2.22 2.54 11.53
CA ASN A 113 -3.20 3.32 12.27
C ASN A 113 -4.36 2.39 12.67
N HIS A 114 -4.81 2.46 13.91
CA HIS A 114 -5.86 1.58 14.46
C HIS A 114 -7.29 2.08 14.19
N GLY A 115 -7.47 3.21 13.50
CA GLY A 115 -8.80 3.70 13.13
C GLY A 115 -9.58 2.73 12.23
N ALA A 116 -10.86 2.99 11.99
CA ALA A 116 -11.63 2.18 11.06
C ALA A 116 -11.22 2.47 9.59
N PRO A 117 -11.42 1.53 8.64
CA PRO A 117 -11.05 1.74 7.23
C PRO A 117 -11.65 3.01 6.62
N ARG A 118 -12.93 3.31 6.92
CA ARG A 118 -13.61 4.54 6.48
C ARG A 118 -12.92 5.81 6.97
N GLU A 119 -12.44 5.81 8.21
CA GLU A 119 -11.84 6.99 8.83
C GLU A 119 -10.43 7.24 8.30
N LYS A 120 -9.66 6.15 8.11
CA LYS A 120 -8.36 6.22 7.44
C LYS A 120 -8.49 6.75 6.02
N PHE A 121 -9.58 6.41 5.32
CA PHE A 121 -9.88 6.95 4.00
C PHE A 121 -10.14 8.46 4.04
N ILE A 122 -10.89 8.96 5.01
CA ILE A 122 -11.07 10.42 5.21
C ILE A 122 -9.76 11.11 5.56
N LEU A 123 -8.95 10.55 6.46
CA LEU A 123 -7.60 11.04 6.77
C LEU A 123 -6.73 11.10 5.50
N TYR A 124 -6.74 10.04 4.69
CA TYR A 124 -6.03 9.99 3.42
C TYR A 124 -6.49 11.12 2.47
N LEU A 125 -7.80 11.30 2.29
CA LEU A 125 -8.32 12.35 1.42
C LEU A 125 -7.94 13.75 1.91
N ALA A 126 -7.95 13.97 3.23
CA ALA A 126 -7.55 15.23 3.83
C ALA A 126 -6.06 15.52 3.58
N LEU A 127 -5.19 14.52 3.75
CA LEU A 127 -3.76 14.64 3.47
C LEU A 127 -3.52 14.88 1.98
N TRP A 128 -4.12 14.06 1.10
CA TRP A 128 -3.96 14.17 -0.36
C TRP A 128 -4.42 15.53 -0.88
N LYS A 129 -5.69 15.93 -0.64
CA LYS A 129 -6.25 17.19 -1.15
C LYS A 129 -5.51 18.41 -0.63
N ARG A 130 -5.03 18.39 0.63
CA ARG A 130 -4.35 19.55 1.20
C ARG A 130 -2.90 19.63 0.79
N THR A 131 -2.19 18.51 0.59
CA THR A 131 -0.82 18.56 0.05
C THR A 131 -0.74 19.13 -1.37
N GLN A 132 -1.84 19.11 -2.13
CA GLN A 132 -1.92 19.71 -3.46
C GLN A 132 -2.28 21.22 -3.45
N ARG A 133 -2.82 21.76 -2.35
CA ARG A 133 -3.42 23.11 -2.31
C ARG A 133 -2.95 24.00 -1.14
N SER A 134 -2.00 23.53 -0.32
CA SER A 134 -1.75 24.16 0.98
C SER A 134 -0.66 25.23 1.01
N SER A 135 -0.93 26.28 1.79
CA SER A 135 0.04 27.26 2.33
C SER A 135 1.15 26.58 3.13
N LEU A 136 2.29 27.28 3.31
CA LEU A 136 3.44 26.81 4.10
C LEU A 136 3.05 26.33 5.51
N GLU A 137 2.18 27.08 6.19
CA GLU A 137 1.73 26.79 7.56
C GLU A 137 1.11 25.39 7.75
N TRP A 138 0.37 24.90 6.76
CA TRP A 138 -0.23 23.57 6.84
C TRP A 138 0.78 22.46 6.59
N LYS A 139 1.78 22.68 5.72
CA LYS A 139 2.88 21.73 5.52
C LYS A 139 3.63 21.54 6.83
N ASP A 140 3.88 22.61 7.58
CA ASP A 140 4.55 22.55 8.89
C ASP A 140 3.73 21.76 9.91
N LYS A 141 2.41 21.99 9.99
CA LYS A 141 1.50 21.21 10.85
C LYS A 141 1.51 19.71 10.52
N VAL A 142 1.50 19.37 9.23
CA VAL A 142 1.59 17.97 8.78
C VAL A 142 2.95 17.36 9.12
N MET A 143 4.05 18.09 8.92
CA MET A 143 5.40 17.63 9.27
C MET A 143 5.55 17.42 10.78
N TRP A 144 5.02 18.33 11.59
CA TRP A 144 4.96 18.17 13.04
C TRP A 144 4.19 16.91 13.43
N ALA A 145 3.01 16.68 12.82
CA ALA A 145 2.24 15.48 13.08
C ALA A 145 2.97 14.20 12.67
N ILE A 146 3.69 14.21 11.55
CA ILE A 146 4.51 13.07 11.10
C ILE A 146 5.62 12.75 12.11
N ALA A 147 6.26 13.76 12.68
CA ALA A 147 7.30 13.57 13.68
C ALA A 147 6.77 12.88 14.95
N HIS A 148 5.58 13.29 15.42
CA HIS A 148 4.92 12.71 16.60
C HIS A 148 4.28 11.35 16.34
N ALA A 149 3.88 11.07 15.10
CA ALA A 149 3.37 9.78 14.67
C ALA A 149 4.47 8.78 14.30
N LYS A 150 5.76 9.13 14.44
CA LYS A 150 6.86 8.28 14.00
C LYS A 150 7.07 7.09 14.94
N GLY A 151 7.28 5.92 14.35
CA GLY A 151 7.66 4.70 15.06
C GLY A 151 6.47 3.87 15.56
N ASN A 152 6.81 2.82 16.31
CA ASN A 152 5.88 1.80 16.76
C ASN A 152 5.53 1.95 18.25
N SER A 153 5.82 3.07 18.91
CA SER A 153 5.46 3.26 20.32
C SER A 153 3.93 3.28 20.50
N VAL A 154 3.47 2.94 21.71
CA VAL A 154 2.05 3.04 22.08
C VAL A 154 1.56 4.48 21.94
N GLN A 155 2.38 5.46 22.33
CA GLN A 155 2.09 6.88 22.18
C GLN A 155 1.89 7.27 20.70
N ALA A 156 2.79 6.84 19.81
CA ALA A 156 2.66 7.12 18.38
C ALA A 156 1.42 6.45 17.77
N ALA A 157 1.09 5.23 18.22
CA ALA A 157 -0.11 4.53 17.79
C ALA A 157 -1.40 5.21 18.25
N LEU A 158 -1.46 5.68 19.50
CA LEU A 158 -2.57 6.45 20.05
C LEU A 158 -2.71 7.81 19.39
N TYR A 159 -1.60 8.50 19.12
CA TYR A 159 -1.60 9.75 18.38
C TYR A 159 -2.18 9.58 16.96
N ARG A 160 -1.73 8.56 16.23
CA ARG A 160 -2.28 8.20 14.91
C ARG A 160 -3.79 7.94 14.98
N LEU A 161 -4.24 7.17 15.97
CA LEU A 161 -5.66 6.87 16.18
C LEU A 161 -6.47 8.14 16.49
N SER A 162 -5.94 9.00 17.37
CA SER A 162 -6.58 10.26 17.80
C SER A 162 -6.79 11.20 16.62
N ILE A 163 -5.75 11.42 15.81
CA ILE A 163 -5.86 12.24 14.59
C ILE A 163 -6.94 11.70 13.66
N THR A 164 -6.98 10.39 13.44
CA THR A 164 -8.00 9.75 12.59
C THR A 164 -9.41 9.99 13.12
N CYS A 165 -9.62 9.84 14.44
CA CYS A 165 -10.92 10.06 15.06
C CYS A 165 -11.34 11.53 14.98
N CYS A 166 -10.44 12.46 15.30
CA CYS A 166 -10.70 13.90 15.22
C CYS A 166 -11.07 14.33 13.80
N LEU A 167 -10.28 13.93 12.79
CA LEU A 167 -10.54 14.31 11.40
C LEU A 167 -11.85 13.73 10.87
N TYR A 168 -12.14 12.47 11.22
CA TYR A 168 -13.40 11.87 10.84
C TYR A 168 -14.59 12.58 11.47
N LEU A 169 -14.51 12.95 12.76
CA LEU A 169 -15.57 13.69 13.45
C LEU A 169 -15.78 15.08 12.85
N VAL A 170 -14.71 15.81 12.53
CA VAL A 170 -14.80 17.12 11.84
C VAL A 170 -15.48 16.96 10.48
N TRP A 171 -15.08 15.94 9.70
CA TRP A 171 -15.70 15.66 8.41
C TRP A 171 -17.19 15.31 8.56
N HIS A 172 -17.52 14.48 9.55
CA HIS A 172 -18.90 14.08 9.82
C HIS A 172 -19.76 15.26 10.27
N GLU A 173 -19.25 16.10 11.17
CA GLU A 173 -19.92 17.33 11.63
C GLU A 173 -20.15 18.32 10.47
N ARG A 174 -19.15 18.53 9.61
CA ARG A 174 -19.30 19.36 8.41
C ARG A 174 -20.46 18.86 7.53
N ASN A 175 -20.55 17.54 7.33
CA ASN A 175 -21.62 16.96 6.52
C ASN A 175 -23.00 17.10 7.18
N LEU A 176 -23.08 16.95 8.51
CA LEU A 176 -24.32 17.17 9.25
C LEU A 176 -24.82 18.61 9.12
N ARG A 177 -23.92 19.59 9.19
CA ARG A 177 -24.28 21.01 9.01
C ARG A 177 -24.77 21.29 7.59
N LEU A 178 -24.06 20.78 6.59
CA LEU A 178 -24.38 21.04 5.18
C LEU A 178 -25.65 20.35 4.70
N TYR A 179 -25.89 19.11 5.13
CA TYR A 179 -26.96 18.28 4.55
C TYR A 179 -28.14 18.03 5.50
N GLN A 180 -27.98 18.28 6.79
CA GLN A 180 -29.02 18.02 7.79
C GLN A 180 -29.34 19.24 8.67
N MET A 181 -28.66 20.38 8.45
CA MET A 181 -28.81 21.60 9.25
C MET A 181 -28.65 21.38 10.76
N ARG A 182 -27.91 20.32 11.15
CA ARG A 182 -27.61 19.99 12.54
C ARG A 182 -26.21 20.45 12.88
N SER A 183 -26.06 21.08 14.03
CA SER A 183 -24.80 21.60 14.54
C SER A 183 -24.66 21.26 16.01
N ARG A 184 -23.49 20.73 16.40
CA ARG A 184 -23.11 20.49 17.79
C ARG A 184 -22.09 21.52 18.26
N SER A 185 -22.01 21.72 19.58
CA SER A 185 -21.01 22.63 20.15
C SER A 185 -19.60 22.02 20.07
N PRO A 186 -18.54 22.85 20.02
CA PRO A 186 -17.16 22.37 20.00
C PRO A 186 -16.81 21.46 21.18
N GLU A 187 -17.35 21.75 22.37
CA GLU A 187 -17.11 20.99 23.60
C GLU A 187 -17.62 19.55 23.47
N ILE A 188 -18.80 19.37 22.86
CA ILE A 188 -19.36 18.05 22.58
C ILE A 188 -18.46 17.30 21.58
N LEU A 189 -17.97 17.98 20.55
CA LEU A 189 -17.11 17.35 19.53
C LEU A 189 -15.76 16.90 20.12
N ILE A 190 -15.18 17.67 21.02
CA ILE A 190 -13.94 17.30 21.73
C ILE A 190 -14.16 16.05 22.59
N ARG A 191 -15.26 16.02 23.37
CA ARG A 191 -15.62 14.85 24.18
C ARG A 191 -15.82 13.61 23.33
N LEU A 192 -16.54 13.73 22.20
CA LEU A 192 -16.74 12.63 21.27
C LEU A 192 -15.43 12.13 20.65
N ALA A 193 -14.48 13.02 20.37
CA ALA A 193 -13.18 12.64 19.85
C ALA A 193 -12.34 11.86 20.87
N ALA A 194 -12.34 12.31 22.12
CA ALA A 194 -11.67 11.62 23.22
C ALA A 194 -12.28 10.23 23.45
N GLN A 195 -13.62 10.15 23.56
CA GLN A 195 -14.36 8.90 23.75
C GLN A 195 -14.12 7.92 22.58
N ALA A 196 -14.21 8.39 21.33
CA ALA A 196 -13.97 7.53 20.16
C ALA A 196 -12.53 6.97 20.14
N THR A 197 -11.55 7.78 20.55
CA THR A 197 -10.16 7.35 20.67
C THR A 197 -10.01 6.30 21.76
N HIS A 198 -10.62 6.52 22.94
CA HIS A 198 -10.57 5.60 24.06
C HIS A 198 -11.23 4.26 23.73
N CYS A 199 -12.49 4.28 23.26
CA CYS A 199 -13.25 3.07 22.93
C CYS A 199 -12.59 2.25 21.82
N LYS A 200 -11.99 2.88 20.80
CA LYS A 200 -11.27 2.14 19.75
C LYS A 200 -9.91 1.68 20.20
N GLY A 201 -9.23 2.47 21.03
CA GLY A 201 -7.94 2.09 21.60
C GLY A 201 -8.09 0.86 22.49
N SER A 202 -9.17 0.74 23.25
CA SER A 202 -9.40 -0.38 24.17
C SER A 202 -9.64 -1.71 23.45
N LEU A 203 -9.95 -1.69 22.15
CA LEU A 203 -10.05 -2.90 21.33
C LEU A 203 -8.70 -3.57 21.06
N PHE A 204 -7.59 -2.92 21.41
CA PHE A 204 -6.24 -3.43 21.17
C PHE A 204 -5.49 -3.47 22.50
N ASP A 205 -5.17 -4.67 23.01
CA ASP A 205 -4.51 -4.89 24.32
C ASP A 205 -3.28 -4.00 24.53
N ARG A 206 -2.49 -3.87 23.46
CA ARG A 206 -1.28 -3.05 23.41
C ARG A 206 -1.55 -1.57 23.73
N LEU A 207 -2.68 -1.04 23.29
CA LEU A 207 -3.07 0.35 23.52
C LEU A 207 -3.83 0.48 24.84
N HIS A 208 -4.70 -0.50 25.14
CA HIS A 208 -5.52 -0.55 26.34
C HIS A 208 -4.69 -0.33 27.61
N SER A 209 -3.55 -1.00 27.75
CA SER A 209 -2.65 -0.87 28.91
C SER A 209 -2.16 0.55 29.23
N ARG A 210 -2.22 1.49 28.27
CA ARG A 210 -1.77 2.89 28.46
C ARG A 210 -2.88 3.93 28.32
N LEU A 211 -4.09 3.53 27.94
CA LEU A 211 -5.23 4.45 27.91
C LEU A 211 -5.54 5.07 29.29
N PRO A 212 -5.45 4.34 30.42
CA PRO A 212 -5.67 4.92 31.75
C PRO A 212 -4.69 6.05 32.08
N MET A 213 -3.47 6.01 31.54
CA MET A 213 -2.45 7.06 31.75
C MET A 213 -2.72 8.34 30.95
N LEU A 214 -3.66 8.29 29.99
CA LEU A 214 -4.08 9.43 29.16
C LEU A 214 -5.40 10.05 29.65
N ASN A 215 -5.94 9.58 30.78
CA ASN A 215 -7.11 10.16 31.43
C ASN A 215 -6.74 11.50 32.08
N TYR A 216 -6.53 12.52 31.24
CA TYR A 216 -6.43 13.92 31.63
C TYR A 216 -7.74 14.68 31.41
N TYR A 217 -8.85 13.96 31.23
CA TYR A 217 -10.19 14.55 31.23
C TYR A 217 -11.01 13.92 32.38
N PRO A 218 -11.56 14.75 33.29
CA PRO A 218 -12.41 14.31 34.40
C PRO A 218 -13.75 13.73 33.92
#